data_AF-A0A7K9W3G3-F1
#
_entry.id   AF-A0A7K9W3G3-F1
#
_cell.length_a   1.000
_cell.length_b   1.000
_cell.length_c   1.000
_cell.angle_alpha   90.00
_cell.angle_beta   90.00
_cell.angle_gamma   90.00
#
_symmetry.space_group_name_H-M   'P 1'
#
loop_
_entity.id
_entity.type
_entity.pdbx_description
1 polymer ?
#
loop_
_entity_poly.entity_id
_entity_poly.type
_entity_poly.pdbx_seq_one_letter_code
_entity_poly.pdbx_strand_id
1 'polypeptide(L)'
;LQGTPQKDVIIKPDAPSTLLSEKHADYIASYGTKKDDYEYCMSEYLRMSGVYWGLTAMDLMGQLHRMNKEEILSFIKSCQHECGGISASIGHDPHLLYTLSAVQILILYDSLHVVDVNKIVEYIQSLQKEDGSFAGDEWGEIDTRFSFCAAATLALLGKLDAIDVGKAVEFVLSCMNFDGGFGCRPGSESHAGQV
;
A
#
# COMPACT_ATOMS: atom_id res chain seq x y z
N LEU A 1 16.51 34.22 -25.56
CA LEU A 1 16.09 33.80 -24.21
C LEU A 1 16.44 32.33 -24.07
N GLN A 2 17.52 32.00 -23.35
CA GLN A 2 17.79 30.59 -22.99
C GLN A 2 16.71 30.18 -21.99
N GLY A 3 15.90 29.19 -22.35
CA GLY A 3 14.91 28.62 -21.43
C GLY A 3 15.58 27.97 -20.22
N THR A 4 14.79 27.68 -19.19
CA THR A 4 15.24 26.97 -17.99
C THR A 4 15.89 25.63 -18.40
N PRO A 5 17.09 25.29 -17.92
CA PRO A 5 17.70 23.99 -18.21
C PRO A 5 16.78 22.86 -17.76
N GLN A 6 16.45 21.94 -18.66
CA GLN A 6 15.72 20.73 -18.32
C GLN A 6 16.57 19.89 -17.36
N LYS A 7 16.06 19.64 -16.16
CA LYS A 7 16.68 18.68 -15.25
C LYS A 7 16.33 17.28 -15.74
N ASP A 8 17.34 16.54 -16.15
CA ASP A 8 17.22 15.14 -16.53
C ASP A 8 18.46 14.36 -16.07
N VAL A 9 18.34 13.05 -15.93
CA VAL A 9 19.43 12.16 -15.51
C VAL A 9 20.25 11.70 -16.71
N ILE A 10 21.58 11.73 -16.59
CA ILE A 10 22.48 11.15 -17.61
C ILE A 10 22.92 9.78 -17.11
N ILE A 11 22.48 8.73 -17.79
CA ILE A 11 22.89 7.35 -17.48
C ILE A 11 24.34 7.16 -17.94
N LYS A 12 25.19 6.65 -17.04
CA LYS A 12 26.59 6.39 -17.36
C LYS A 12 26.71 5.23 -18.37
N PRO A 13 27.70 5.24 -19.28
CA PRO A 13 27.90 4.16 -20.25
C PRO A 13 28.16 2.78 -19.64
N ASP A 14 28.65 2.71 -18.40
CA ASP A 14 28.94 1.49 -17.64
C ASP A 14 27.80 1.06 -16.69
N ALA A 15 26.64 1.73 -16.77
CA ALA A 15 25.48 1.36 -15.96
C ALA A 15 24.99 -0.06 -16.31
N PRO A 16 24.48 -0.83 -15.33
CA PRO A 16 23.90 -2.15 -15.58
C PRO A 16 22.80 -2.08 -16.66
N SER A 17 22.91 -2.93 -17.68
CA SER A 17 21.97 -3.02 -18.81
C SER A 17 21.30 -4.40 -18.92
N THR A 18 21.51 -5.26 -17.92
CA THR A 18 20.93 -6.61 -17.84
C THR A 18 20.17 -6.78 -16.53
N LEU A 19 19.11 -7.59 -16.55
CA LEU A 19 18.32 -7.90 -15.35
C LEU A 19 19.12 -8.86 -14.44
N LEU A 20 19.36 -8.43 -13.20
CA LEU A 20 20.15 -9.18 -12.21
C LEU A 20 19.23 -9.90 -11.21
N SER A 21 18.29 -10.71 -11.72
CA SER A 21 17.19 -11.30 -10.93
C SER A 21 17.65 -12.04 -9.67
N GLU A 22 18.72 -12.84 -9.77
CA GLU A 22 19.26 -13.58 -8.62
C GLU A 22 19.78 -12.64 -7.52
N LYS A 23 20.49 -11.58 -7.91
CA LYS A 23 20.98 -10.57 -6.95
C LYS A 23 19.82 -9.83 -6.27
N HIS A 24 18.73 -9.57 -6.99
CA HIS A 24 17.54 -8.95 -6.41
C HIS A 24 16.86 -9.89 -5.40
N ALA A 25 16.71 -11.17 -5.74
CA ALA A 25 16.13 -12.15 -4.84
C ALA A 25 16.98 -12.35 -3.57
N ASP A 26 18.31 -12.41 -3.71
CA ASP A 26 19.24 -12.53 -2.59
C ASP A 26 19.21 -11.30 -1.68
N TYR A 27 19.16 -10.10 -2.27
CA TYR A 27 19.03 -8.86 -1.53
C TYR A 27 17.75 -8.86 -0.66
N ILE A 28 16.60 -9.16 -1.25
CA ILE A 28 15.31 -9.17 -0.52
C ILE A 28 15.29 -10.27 0.54
N ALA A 29 15.75 -11.48 0.22
CA ALA A 29 15.81 -12.58 1.19
C ALA A 29 16.72 -12.25 2.39
N SER A 30 17.79 -11.48 2.17
CA SER A 30 18.69 -11.04 3.25
C SER A 30 18.10 -9.94 4.14
N TYR A 31 17.11 -9.18 3.66
CA TYR A 31 16.52 -8.08 4.42
C TYR A 31 15.74 -8.58 5.66
N GLY A 32 15.15 -9.78 5.57
CA GLY A 32 14.42 -10.40 6.69
C GLY A 32 15.31 -10.97 7.81
N THR A 33 16.63 -11.12 7.58
CA THR A 33 17.55 -11.73 8.56
C THR A 33 18.34 -10.71 9.38
N LYS A 34 18.38 -9.44 8.95
CA LYS A 34 19.10 -8.36 9.65
C LYS A 34 18.19 -7.56 10.59
N LYS A 35 17.62 -8.26 11.58
CA LYS A 35 16.63 -7.66 12.50
C LYS A 35 17.21 -6.61 13.46
N ASP A 36 18.52 -6.64 13.69
CA ASP A 36 19.23 -5.74 14.61
C ASP A 36 19.74 -4.44 13.94
N ASP A 37 19.40 -4.20 12.67
CA ASP A 37 19.90 -3.04 11.93
C ASP A 37 19.10 -1.76 12.28
N TYR A 38 19.78 -0.62 12.32
CA TYR A 38 19.18 0.68 12.61
C TYR A 38 18.13 1.06 11.56
N GLU A 39 18.36 0.71 10.29
CA GLU A 39 17.40 0.92 9.20
C GLU A 39 16.12 0.09 9.38
N TYR A 40 16.21 -1.07 10.02
CA TYR A 40 15.04 -1.86 10.38
C TYR A 40 14.18 -1.04 11.35
N CYS A 41 14.74 -0.53 12.44
CA CYS A 41 14.00 0.30 13.40
C CYS A 41 13.41 1.58 12.78
N MET A 42 14.20 2.30 11.99
CA MET A 42 13.76 3.57 11.39
C MET A 42 12.64 3.44 10.34
N SER A 43 12.49 2.26 9.73
CA SER A 43 11.44 1.97 8.75
C SER A 43 10.21 1.28 9.35
N GLU A 44 10.14 1.14 10.68
CA GLU A 44 9.09 0.36 11.33
C GLU A 44 7.68 0.91 11.05
N TYR A 45 7.54 2.24 10.96
CA TYR A 45 6.27 2.91 10.67
C TYR A 45 5.68 2.59 9.28
N LEU A 46 6.42 1.92 8.40
CA LEU A 46 5.97 1.46 7.09
C LEU A 46 6.19 -0.04 6.87
N ARG A 47 6.48 -0.80 7.95
CA ARG A 47 6.89 -2.21 7.88
C ARG A 47 5.95 -3.07 7.06
N MET A 48 4.63 -2.99 7.29
CA MET A 48 3.64 -3.79 6.57
C MET A 48 3.75 -3.61 5.04
N SER A 49 3.87 -2.37 4.58
CA SER A 49 4.06 -2.07 3.15
C SER A 49 5.42 -2.54 2.65
N GLY A 50 6.48 -2.42 3.46
CA GLY A 50 7.80 -2.99 3.18
C GLY A 50 7.77 -4.50 2.96
N VAL A 51 7.04 -5.23 3.81
CA VAL A 51 6.81 -6.67 3.66
C VAL A 51 6.05 -6.95 2.36
N TYR A 52 4.99 -6.19 2.06
CA TYR A 52 4.24 -6.34 0.83
C TYR A 52 5.13 -6.16 -0.42
N TRP A 53 5.98 -5.14 -0.46
CA TRP A 53 6.90 -4.91 -1.59
C TRP A 53 7.88 -6.07 -1.76
N GLY A 54 8.51 -6.51 -0.67
CA GLY A 54 9.46 -7.61 -0.69
C GLY A 54 8.82 -8.91 -1.17
N LEU A 55 7.65 -9.26 -0.64
CA LEU A 55 6.96 -10.49 -1.02
C LEU A 55 6.46 -10.47 -2.46
N THR A 56 5.87 -9.36 -2.90
CA THR A 56 5.38 -9.22 -4.28
C THR A 56 6.53 -9.31 -5.27
N ALA A 57 7.67 -8.66 -4.99
CA ALA A 57 8.85 -8.77 -5.85
C ALA A 57 9.40 -10.21 -5.89
N MET A 58 9.42 -10.90 -4.75
CA MET A 58 9.85 -12.30 -4.70
C MET A 58 8.89 -13.22 -5.46
N ASP A 59 7.58 -12.99 -5.39
CA ASP A 59 6.59 -13.73 -6.14
C ASP A 59 6.70 -13.51 -7.65
N LEU A 60 6.87 -12.24 -8.08
CA LEU A 60 7.13 -11.89 -9.48
C LEU A 60 8.41 -12.56 -10.04
N MET A 61 9.40 -12.84 -9.18
CA MET A 61 10.62 -13.57 -9.54
C MET A 61 10.48 -15.10 -9.39
N GLY A 62 9.34 -15.63 -8.97
CA GLY A 62 9.14 -17.06 -8.69
C GLY A 62 9.90 -17.59 -7.46
N GLN A 63 10.28 -16.68 -6.55
CA GLN A 63 11.13 -16.94 -5.39
C GLN A 63 10.40 -16.76 -4.05
N LEU A 64 9.07 -16.62 -4.05
CA LEU A 64 8.28 -16.41 -2.83
C LEU A 64 8.53 -17.46 -1.74
N HIS A 65 8.81 -18.71 -2.13
CA HIS A 65 9.13 -19.83 -1.23
C HIS A 65 10.36 -19.60 -0.34
N ARG A 66 11.22 -18.61 -0.65
CA ARG A 66 12.37 -18.23 0.18
C ARG A 66 11.98 -17.38 1.40
N MET A 67 10.75 -16.90 1.46
CA MET A 67 10.26 -15.98 2.49
C MET A 67 9.56 -16.72 3.62
N ASN A 68 9.67 -16.23 4.86
CA ASN A 68 9.11 -16.90 6.03
C ASN A 68 7.59 -16.65 6.18
N LYS A 69 6.78 -17.45 5.48
CA LYS A 69 5.32 -17.33 5.49
C LYS A 69 4.73 -17.30 6.89
N GLU A 70 5.09 -18.25 7.77
CA GLU A 70 4.48 -18.38 9.09
C GLU A 70 4.73 -17.16 9.99
N GLU A 71 5.96 -16.65 9.98
CA GLU A 71 6.32 -15.44 10.73
C GLU A 71 5.55 -14.22 10.22
N ILE A 72 5.41 -14.08 8.90
CA ILE A 72 4.67 -12.98 8.28
C ILE A 72 3.18 -13.05 8.62
N LEU A 73 2.56 -14.23 8.55
CA LEU A 73 1.14 -14.39 8.89
C LEU A 73 0.89 -14.08 10.37
N SER A 74 1.79 -14.52 11.26
CA SER A 74 1.72 -14.19 12.69
C SER A 74 1.83 -12.67 12.91
N PHE A 75 2.77 -12.02 12.24
CA PHE A 75 2.95 -10.57 12.30
C PHE A 75 1.70 -9.80 11.84
N ILE A 76 1.11 -10.17 10.69
CA ILE A 76 -0.11 -9.54 10.18
C ILE A 76 -1.26 -9.67 11.18
N LYS A 77 -1.45 -10.88 11.74
CA LYS A 77 -2.49 -11.11 12.74
C LYS A 77 -2.34 -10.22 13.97
N SER A 78 -1.10 -10.04 14.44
CA SER A 78 -0.81 -9.17 15.59
C SER A 78 -0.97 -7.67 15.31
N CYS A 79 -1.06 -7.27 14.03
CA CYS A 79 -1.26 -5.87 13.65
C CYS A 79 -2.73 -5.51 13.41
N GLN A 80 -3.67 -6.46 13.46
CA GLN A 80 -5.09 -6.14 13.36
C GLN A 80 -5.64 -5.61 14.69
N HIS A 81 -6.24 -4.42 14.64
CA HIS A 81 -6.84 -3.76 15.79
C HIS A 81 -8.29 -4.19 16.02
N GLU A 82 -8.83 -3.89 17.21
CA GLU A 82 -10.22 -4.21 17.55
C GLU A 82 -11.25 -3.57 16.60
N CYS A 83 -10.93 -2.37 16.08
CA CYS A 83 -11.73 -1.65 15.09
C CYS A 83 -11.67 -2.29 13.68
N GLY A 84 -10.80 -3.26 13.46
CA GLY A 84 -10.66 -4.00 12.20
C GLY A 84 -9.53 -3.55 11.29
N GLY A 85 -9.11 -2.29 11.39
CA GLY A 85 -7.96 -1.77 10.66
C GLY A 85 -6.66 -2.44 11.06
N ILE A 86 -5.69 -2.44 10.15
CA ILE A 86 -4.37 -3.04 10.36
C ILE A 86 -3.31 -1.94 10.37
N SER A 87 -2.38 -2.01 11.31
CA SER A 87 -1.27 -1.07 11.46
C SER A 87 -0.02 -1.47 10.67
N ALA A 88 0.94 -0.54 10.58
CA ALA A 88 2.22 -0.81 9.92
C ALA A 88 3.05 -1.86 10.67
N SER A 89 3.00 -1.83 12.00
CA SER A 89 3.74 -2.68 12.92
C SER A 89 2.95 -2.84 14.23
N ILE A 90 3.41 -3.75 15.08
CA ILE A 90 2.82 -4.00 16.40
C ILE A 90 3.00 -2.75 17.26
N GLY A 91 1.90 -2.28 17.86
CA GLY A 91 1.89 -1.07 18.70
C GLY A 91 1.75 0.25 17.96
N HIS A 92 1.64 0.22 16.62
CA HIS A 92 1.31 1.40 15.80
C HIS A 92 -0.19 1.46 15.52
N ASP A 93 -0.67 2.62 15.09
CA ASP A 93 -2.09 2.87 14.81
C ASP A 93 -2.53 2.24 13.46
N PRO A 94 -3.81 1.83 13.35
CA PRO A 94 -4.35 1.25 12.13
C PRO A 94 -4.57 2.32 11.05
N HIS A 95 -4.33 1.97 9.79
CA HIS A 95 -4.47 2.88 8.66
C HIS A 95 -4.84 2.14 7.36
N LEU A 96 -5.55 2.80 6.43
CA LEU A 96 -5.94 2.18 5.14
C LEU A 96 -4.75 1.66 4.31
N LEU A 97 -3.64 2.41 4.29
CA LEU A 97 -2.40 2.02 3.59
C LEU A 97 -1.90 0.63 4.03
N TYR A 98 -1.85 0.38 5.33
CA TYR A 98 -1.33 -0.87 5.89
C TYR A 98 -2.39 -1.97 5.87
N THR A 99 -3.67 -1.60 5.95
CA THR A 99 -4.80 -2.52 5.74
C THR A 99 -4.77 -3.10 4.32
N LEU A 100 -4.60 -2.26 3.30
CA LEU A 100 -4.42 -2.74 1.92
C LEU A 100 -3.18 -3.65 1.80
N SER A 101 -2.03 -3.19 2.31
CA SER A 101 -0.77 -3.94 2.23
C SER A 101 -0.90 -5.33 2.85
N ALA A 102 -1.53 -5.43 4.02
CA ALA A 102 -1.79 -6.69 4.71
C ALA A 102 -2.72 -7.60 3.90
N VAL A 103 -3.84 -7.07 3.40
CA VAL A 103 -4.78 -7.86 2.58
C VAL A 103 -4.11 -8.39 1.32
N GLN A 104 -3.29 -7.58 0.64
CA GLN A 104 -2.53 -8.03 -0.53
C GLN A 104 -1.57 -9.18 -0.19
N ILE A 105 -0.87 -9.12 0.94
CA ILE A 105 0.01 -10.22 1.39
C ILE A 105 -0.81 -11.48 1.68
N LEU A 106 -1.96 -11.34 2.33
CA LEU A 106 -2.83 -12.48 2.63
C LEU A 106 -3.41 -13.12 1.36
N ILE A 107 -3.69 -12.33 0.32
CA ILE A 107 -4.08 -12.83 -1.00
C ILE A 107 -2.93 -13.59 -1.66
N LEU A 108 -1.71 -13.03 -1.67
CA LEU A 108 -0.51 -13.71 -2.19
C LEU A 108 -0.31 -15.10 -1.57
N TYR A 109 -0.65 -15.24 -0.28
CA TYR A 109 -0.50 -16.49 0.45
C TYR A 109 -1.77 -17.35 0.53
N ASP A 110 -2.87 -16.93 -0.07
CA ASP A 110 -4.20 -17.56 0.07
C ASP A 110 -4.56 -17.84 1.56
N SER A 111 -4.45 -16.80 2.39
CA SER A 111 -4.48 -16.93 3.86
C SER A 111 -5.35 -15.86 4.54
N LEU A 112 -6.41 -15.37 3.88
CA LEU A 112 -7.33 -14.37 4.45
C LEU A 112 -7.96 -14.78 5.79
N HIS A 113 -8.07 -16.07 6.07
CA HIS A 113 -8.59 -16.61 7.34
C HIS A 113 -7.77 -16.23 8.58
N VAL A 114 -6.58 -15.66 8.41
CA VAL A 114 -5.69 -15.21 9.49
C VAL A 114 -6.24 -13.97 10.22
N VAL A 115 -7.05 -13.16 9.54
CA VAL A 115 -7.61 -11.90 10.05
C VAL A 115 -9.14 -11.93 10.03
N ASP A 116 -9.77 -11.06 10.81
CA ASP A 116 -11.21 -10.84 10.75
C ASP A 116 -11.56 -9.95 9.56
N VAL A 117 -11.97 -10.57 8.46
CA VAL A 117 -12.33 -9.88 7.21
C VAL A 117 -13.54 -8.98 7.38
N ASN A 118 -14.53 -9.36 8.21
CA ASN A 118 -15.73 -8.55 8.40
C ASN A 118 -15.38 -7.25 9.09
N LYS A 119 -14.51 -7.30 10.11
CA LYS A 119 -14.02 -6.08 10.76
C LYS A 119 -13.20 -5.18 9.82
N ILE A 120 -12.42 -5.75 8.90
CA ILE A 120 -11.72 -4.94 7.87
C ILE A 120 -12.74 -4.17 7.01
N VAL A 121 -13.81 -4.84 6.59
CA VAL A 121 -14.88 -4.20 5.81
C VAL A 121 -15.54 -3.08 6.62
N GLU A 122 -15.91 -3.34 7.87
CA GLU A 122 -16.50 -2.34 8.78
C GLU A 122 -15.57 -1.13 9.00
N TYR A 123 -14.27 -1.36 9.18
CA TYR A 123 -13.26 -0.31 9.30
C TYR A 123 -13.26 0.58 8.05
N ILE A 124 -13.18 -0.01 6.85
CA ILE A 124 -13.17 0.75 5.59
C ILE A 124 -14.47 1.54 5.41
N GLN A 125 -15.63 0.94 5.72
CA GLN A 125 -16.92 1.62 5.67
C GLN A 125 -16.95 2.86 6.58
N SER A 126 -16.40 2.75 7.79
CA SER A 126 -16.36 3.87 8.75
C SER A 126 -15.53 5.07 8.29
N LEU A 127 -14.64 4.86 7.31
CA LEU A 127 -13.73 5.90 6.81
C LEU A 127 -14.28 6.65 5.60
N GLN A 128 -15.34 6.16 4.95
CA GLN A 128 -16.01 6.90 3.87
C GLN A 128 -16.72 8.13 4.43
N LYS A 129 -16.57 9.28 3.76
CA LYS A 129 -17.22 10.55 4.10
C LYS A 129 -18.45 10.79 3.25
N GLU A 130 -19.27 11.76 3.65
CA GLU A 130 -20.53 12.11 2.97
C GLU A 130 -20.34 12.52 1.50
N ASP A 131 -19.18 13.10 1.15
CA ASP A 131 -18.83 13.49 -0.21
C ASP A 131 -18.27 12.32 -1.06
N GLY A 132 -18.13 11.13 -0.46
CA GLY A 132 -17.57 9.94 -1.10
C GLY A 132 -16.07 9.76 -0.95
N SER A 133 -15.37 10.75 -0.40
CA SER A 133 -13.95 10.64 -0.08
C SER A 133 -13.70 9.63 1.04
N PHE A 134 -12.45 9.19 1.17
CA PHE A 134 -12.02 8.31 2.27
C PHE A 134 -10.97 9.03 3.10
N ALA A 135 -11.12 8.93 4.43
CA ALA A 135 -10.04 9.26 5.33
C ALA A 135 -9.05 8.10 5.45
N GLY A 136 -7.76 8.40 5.68
CA GLY A 136 -6.73 7.38 5.88
C GLY A 136 -6.92 6.57 7.17
N ASP A 137 -7.41 7.25 8.21
CA ASP A 137 -7.71 6.75 9.55
C ASP A 137 -8.73 7.67 10.26
N GLU A 138 -8.85 7.53 11.58
CA GLU A 138 -9.78 8.33 12.41
C GLU A 138 -9.46 9.83 12.46
N TRP A 139 -8.22 10.24 12.13
CA TRP A 139 -7.77 11.63 12.22
C TRP A 139 -8.15 12.48 11.01
N GLY A 140 -8.72 11.86 9.97
CA GLY A 140 -9.49 12.55 8.95
C GLY A 140 -8.70 13.17 7.80
N GLU A 141 -7.43 12.77 7.57
CA GLU A 141 -6.73 13.14 6.34
C GLU A 141 -7.49 12.60 5.12
N ILE A 142 -7.87 13.47 4.18
CA ILE A 142 -8.51 13.09 2.93
C ILE A 142 -7.50 13.08 1.79
N ASP A 143 -7.39 11.96 1.07
CA ASP A 143 -6.49 11.80 -0.07
C ASP A 143 -7.05 10.73 -1.02
N THR A 144 -6.96 10.94 -2.34
CA THR A 144 -7.39 9.96 -3.36
C THR A 144 -6.68 8.60 -3.26
N ARG A 145 -5.47 8.54 -2.69
CA ARG A 145 -4.81 7.26 -2.35
C ARG A 145 -5.64 6.41 -1.41
N PHE A 146 -6.43 7.02 -0.53
CA PHE A 146 -7.30 6.31 0.40
C PHE A 146 -8.56 5.79 -0.30
N SER A 147 -9.07 6.51 -1.31
CA SER A 147 -10.09 5.97 -2.22
C SER A 147 -9.58 4.72 -2.95
N PHE A 148 -8.35 4.76 -3.47
CA PHE A 148 -7.70 3.57 -4.06
C PHE A 148 -7.57 2.44 -3.03
N CYS A 149 -7.05 2.73 -1.83
CA CYS A 149 -6.84 1.71 -0.81
C CYS A 149 -8.15 1.03 -0.38
N ALA A 150 -9.21 1.82 -0.17
CA ALA A 150 -10.53 1.30 0.18
C ALA A 150 -11.09 0.40 -0.93
N ALA A 151 -11.15 0.91 -2.16
CA ALA A 151 -11.71 0.17 -3.30
C ALA A 151 -10.91 -1.10 -3.62
N ALA A 152 -9.57 -1.02 -3.65
CA ALA A 152 -8.72 -2.17 -3.93
C ALA A 152 -8.83 -3.24 -2.84
N THR A 153 -8.86 -2.85 -1.56
CA THR A 153 -9.02 -3.80 -0.45
C THR A 153 -10.37 -4.50 -0.55
N LEU A 154 -11.46 -3.76 -0.72
CA LEU A 154 -12.80 -4.35 -0.81
C LEU A 154 -12.97 -5.21 -2.07
N ALA A 155 -12.36 -4.83 -3.20
CA ALA A 155 -12.38 -5.64 -4.42
C ALA A 155 -11.65 -6.99 -4.22
N LEU A 156 -10.47 -6.99 -3.60
CA LEU A 156 -9.72 -8.21 -3.27
C LEU A 156 -10.50 -9.14 -2.32
N LEU A 157 -11.33 -8.57 -1.45
CA LEU A 157 -12.19 -9.30 -0.52
C LEU A 157 -13.54 -9.72 -1.13
N GLY A 158 -13.87 -9.26 -2.34
CA GLY A 158 -15.18 -9.48 -2.96
C GLY A 158 -16.33 -8.76 -2.23
N LYS A 159 -16.07 -7.57 -1.69
CA LYS A 159 -16.96 -6.77 -0.82
C LYS A 159 -17.07 -5.30 -1.25
N LEU A 160 -16.88 -5.01 -2.53
CA LEU A 160 -16.90 -3.64 -3.04
C LEU A 160 -18.27 -2.95 -2.86
N ASP A 161 -19.33 -3.74 -2.77
CA ASP A 161 -20.71 -3.31 -2.49
C ASP A 161 -20.93 -2.83 -1.04
N ALA A 162 -19.94 -2.95 -0.16
CA ALA A 162 -20.02 -2.47 1.22
C ALA A 162 -19.97 -0.94 1.35
N ILE A 163 -19.47 -0.22 0.34
CA ILE A 163 -19.32 1.24 0.34
C ILE A 163 -20.25 1.89 -0.68
N ASP A 164 -20.47 3.20 -0.59
CA ASP A 164 -21.12 3.97 -1.65
C ASP A 164 -20.14 4.18 -2.80
N VAL A 165 -20.10 3.23 -3.73
CA VAL A 165 -19.24 3.28 -4.92
C VAL A 165 -19.56 4.48 -5.81
N GLY A 166 -20.83 4.86 -5.90
CA GLY A 166 -21.25 6.01 -6.71
C GLY A 166 -20.61 7.30 -6.20
N LYS A 167 -20.71 7.54 -4.89
CA LYS A 167 -20.07 8.67 -4.21
C LYS A 167 -18.55 8.63 -4.30
N ALA A 168 -17.94 7.45 -4.14
CA ALA A 168 -16.49 7.30 -4.28
C ALA A 168 -16.01 7.72 -5.68
N VAL A 169 -16.74 7.32 -6.74
CA VAL A 169 -16.45 7.72 -8.12
C VAL A 169 -16.66 9.22 -8.32
N GLU A 170 -17.75 9.79 -7.80
CA GLU A 170 -17.99 11.25 -7.84
C GLU A 170 -16.81 12.03 -7.24
N PHE A 171 -16.32 11.63 -6.07
CA PHE A 171 -15.18 12.28 -5.42
C PHE A 171 -13.89 12.18 -6.26
N VAL A 172 -13.54 10.99 -6.75
CA VAL A 172 -12.33 10.80 -7.55
C VAL A 172 -12.38 11.62 -8.84
N LEU A 173 -13.52 11.65 -9.53
CA LEU A 173 -13.70 12.46 -10.74
C LEU A 173 -13.60 13.96 -10.46
N SER A 174 -14.00 14.42 -9.27
CA SER A 174 -13.83 15.82 -8.86
C SER A 174 -12.37 16.23 -8.62
N CYS A 175 -11.45 15.26 -8.56
CA CYS A 175 -10.00 15.48 -8.42
C CYS A 175 -9.27 15.53 -9.78
N MET A 176 -9.96 15.36 -10.90
CA MET A 176 -9.37 15.45 -12.24
C MET A 176 -9.06 16.91 -12.61
N ASN A 177 -7.87 17.14 -13.16
CA ASN A 177 -7.37 18.45 -13.56
C ASN A 177 -7.46 18.68 -15.08
N PHE A 178 -7.14 19.91 -15.49
CA PHE A 178 -7.18 20.35 -16.90
C PHE A 178 -6.24 19.57 -17.83
N ASP A 179 -5.19 18.96 -17.28
CA ASP A 179 -4.22 18.12 -17.98
C ASP A 179 -4.66 16.63 -18.05
N GLY A 180 -5.83 16.30 -17.49
CA GLY A 180 -6.37 14.95 -17.40
C GLY A 180 -5.77 14.10 -16.27
N GLY A 181 -4.80 14.64 -15.53
CA GLY A 181 -4.25 14.00 -14.34
C GLY A 181 -5.14 14.20 -13.11
N PHE A 182 -4.78 13.54 -12.01
CA PHE A 182 -5.50 13.63 -10.74
C PHE A 182 -4.59 14.12 -9.63
N GLY A 183 -5.16 14.90 -8.71
CA GLY A 183 -4.50 15.34 -7.47
C GLY A 183 -5.07 14.64 -6.23
N CYS A 184 -4.47 14.88 -5.07
CA CYS A 184 -4.88 14.22 -3.81
C CYS A 184 -6.30 14.60 -3.33
N ARG A 185 -6.75 15.81 -3.67
CA ARG A 185 -8.07 16.39 -3.36
C ARG A 185 -8.47 17.35 -4.48
N PRO A 186 -9.75 17.75 -4.60
CA PRO A 186 -10.17 18.72 -5.61
C PRO A 186 -9.31 19.98 -5.62
N GLY A 187 -8.77 20.34 -6.80
CA GLY A 187 -7.89 21.49 -6.99
C GLY A 187 -6.41 21.26 -6.66
N SER A 188 -6.01 20.05 -6.24
CA SER A 188 -4.60 19.70 -6.04
C SER A 188 -3.92 19.40 -7.38
N GLU A 189 -2.62 19.70 -7.49
CA GLU A 189 -1.83 19.46 -8.70
C GLU A 189 -1.83 17.97 -9.10
N SER A 190 -1.84 17.72 -10.41
CA SER A 190 -1.71 16.39 -10.99
C SER A 190 -0.40 15.74 -10.58
N HIS A 191 -0.47 14.53 -10.02
CA HIS A 191 0.72 13.80 -9.58
C HIS A 191 0.56 12.31 -9.87
N ALA A 192 1.58 11.69 -10.47
CA ALA A 192 1.51 10.30 -10.95
C ALA A 192 1.27 9.24 -9.85
N GLY A 193 1.45 9.61 -8.59
CA GLY A 193 1.11 8.78 -7.43
C GLY A 193 -0.35 8.89 -6.96
N GLN A 194 -1.19 9.61 -7.70
CA GLN A 194 -2.61 9.84 -7.39
C GLN A 194 -3.49 9.16 -8.43
N VAL A 195 -4.44 8.36 -7.93
CA VAL A 195 -5.46 7.55 -8.64
C VAL A 195 -4.92 6.47 -9.58
#